data_AF-A0A2V7WE72-F1
#
_entry.id   AF-A0A2V7WE72-F1
#
_cell.length_a   1.000
_cell.length_b   1.000
_cell.length_c   1.000
_cell.angle_alpha   90.00
_cell.angle_beta   90.00
_cell.angle_gamma   90.00
#
_symmetry.space_group_name_H-M   'P 1'
#
loop_
_entity.id
_entity.type
_entity.pdbx_description
1 polymer ?
#
loop_
_entity_poly.entity_id
_entity_poly.type
_entity_poly.pdbx_seq_one_letter_code
_entity_poly.pdbx_strand_id
1 'polypeptide(L)'
;PEDSLTGWHQVAALGPGSVFGEMALLTGEVRTADVVALSDVVALEIGKSSFEAILHNHPELTNAISHQIMQRRAQLESLHVEEQEQEELTLISRIKSYFGM
;
A
#
# COMPACT_ATOMS: atom_id res chain seq x y z
N PRO A 1 19.86 -6.19 23.87
CA PRO A 1 19.91 -4.78 24.34
C PRO A 1 18.49 -4.20 24.26
N GLU A 2 18.01 -3.70 25.40
CA GLU A 2 16.78 -2.92 25.67
C GLU A 2 15.89 -2.55 24.47
N ASP A 3 14.72 -3.20 24.34
CA ASP A 3 13.78 -2.88 23.26
C ASP A 3 12.31 -2.79 23.72
N SER A 4 12.07 -2.31 24.95
CA SER A 4 10.71 -2.33 25.51
C SER A 4 10.31 -1.14 26.37
N LEU A 5 10.76 0.08 26.05
CA LEU A 5 10.28 1.30 26.74
C LEU A 5 9.77 2.43 25.83
N THR A 6 9.71 2.22 24.51
CA THR A 6 9.00 3.08 23.53
C THR A 6 8.39 2.17 22.46
N GLY A 7 7.08 1.90 22.53
CA GLY A 7 6.41 0.76 21.87
C GLY A 7 6.34 0.76 20.34
N TRP A 8 7.46 0.58 19.66
CA TRP A 8 7.54 0.33 18.22
C TRP A 8 7.73 -1.17 17.96
N HIS A 9 6.95 -1.73 17.03
CA HIS A 9 7.08 -3.12 16.59
C HIS A 9 7.36 -3.15 15.09
N GLN A 10 8.48 -3.77 14.68
CA GLN A 10 8.80 -3.91 13.27
C GLN A 10 7.88 -4.93 12.60
N VAL A 11 7.08 -4.47 11.63
CA VAL A 11 6.13 -5.31 10.89
C VAL A 11 6.66 -5.81 9.55
N ALA A 12 7.65 -5.14 8.96
CA ALA A 12 8.21 -5.50 7.66
C ALA A 12 9.63 -4.97 7.45
N ALA A 13 10.33 -5.51 6.44
CA ALA A 13 11.57 -4.96 5.89
C ALA A 13 11.42 -4.81 4.36
N LEU A 14 11.81 -3.65 3.83
CA LEU A 14 11.63 -3.30 2.41
C LEU A 14 12.99 -3.20 1.70
N GLY A 15 13.08 -3.73 0.49
CA GLY A 15 14.25 -3.60 -0.39
C GLY A 15 13.96 -2.88 -1.71
N PRO A 16 14.93 -2.82 -2.65
CA PRO A 16 14.74 -2.24 -3.97
C PRO A 16 13.54 -2.86 -4.72
N GLY A 17 12.78 -2.02 -5.42
CA GLY A 17 11.53 -2.42 -6.09
C GLY A 17 10.33 -2.53 -5.14
N SER A 18 10.51 -2.23 -3.86
CA SER A 18 9.40 -2.15 -2.93
C SER A 18 8.55 -0.90 -3.11
N VAL A 19 7.23 -1.09 -3.02
CA VAL A 19 6.22 -0.04 -2.90
C VAL A 19 5.71 -0.01 -1.46
N PHE A 20 5.49 1.20 -0.94
CA PHE A 20 4.91 1.48 0.37
C PHE A 20 4.10 2.79 0.33
N GLY A 21 3.19 2.99 1.28
CA GLY A 21 2.35 4.19 1.35
C GLY A 21 1.14 4.17 0.42
N GLU A 22 0.95 3.08 -0.31
CA GLU A 22 -0.13 2.87 -1.28
C GLU A 22 -1.50 2.84 -0.62
N MET A 23 -1.62 2.34 0.62
CA MET A 23 -2.90 2.30 1.33
C MET A 23 -3.47 3.71 1.50
N ALA A 24 -2.68 4.63 2.07
CA ALA A 24 -3.11 6.00 2.24
C ALA A 24 -3.42 6.70 0.91
N LEU A 25 -2.68 6.37 -0.16
CA LEU A 25 -2.88 6.93 -1.49
C LEU A 25 -4.18 6.43 -2.16
N LEU A 26 -4.52 5.16 -1.96
CA LEU A 26 -5.54 4.45 -2.72
C LEU A 26 -6.88 4.33 -2.01
N THR A 27 -6.84 4.12 -0.69
CA THR A 27 -8.04 3.93 0.12
C THR A 27 -8.43 5.20 0.87
N GLY A 28 -7.50 6.16 0.96
CA GLY A 28 -7.66 7.34 1.81
C GLY A 28 -7.59 7.04 3.30
N GLU A 29 -7.23 5.81 3.69
CA GLU A 29 -7.06 5.43 5.09
C GLU A 29 -5.82 6.10 5.71
N VAL A 30 -5.83 6.21 7.04
CA VAL A 30 -4.68 6.75 7.79
C VAL A 30 -3.50 5.79 7.64
N ARG A 31 -2.28 6.34 7.58
CA ARG A 31 -1.04 5.55 7.60
C ARG A 31 -1.04 4.61 8.81
N THR A 32 -0.93 3.31 8.56
CA THR A 32 -1.00 2.25 9.57
C THR A 32 0.35 1.88 10.17
N ALA A 33 1.44 2.27 9.51
CA ALA A 33 2.82 2.05 9.95
C ALA A 33 3.73 3.17 9.47
N ASP A 34 4.77 3.45 10.24
CA ASP A 34 5.87 4.31 9.84
C ASP A 34 6.91 3.54 9.02
N VAL A 35 7.52 4.24 8.07
CA VAL A 35 8.62 3.71 7.25
C VAL A 35 9.88 4.49 7.58
N VAL A 36 10.89 3.79 8.09
CA VAL A 36 12.18 4.38 8.48
C VAL A 36 13.27 3.81 7.58
N ALA A 37 14.09 4.69 7.00
CA ALA A 37 15.22 4.28 6.19
C ALA A 37 16.33 3.71 7.09
N LEU A 38 16.78 2.48 6.82
CA LEU A 38 17.88 1.83 7.54
C LEU A 38 19.27 2.18 6.97
N SER A 39 19.30 2.77 5.77
CA SER A 39 20.49 3.23 5.05
C SER A 39 20.11 4.38 4.13
N ASP A 40 21.05 4.87 3.33
CA ASP A 40 20.73 5.78 2.23
C ASP A 40 19.75 5.12 1.24
N VAL A 41 18.67 5.82 0.93
CA VAL A 41 17.58 5.34 0.06
C VAL A 41 17.27 6.39 -1.00
N VAL A 42 17.09 5.93 -2.23
CA VAL A 42 16.46 6.69 -3.31
C VAL A 42 15.11 6.04 -3.60
N ALA A 43 14.04 6.82 -3.51
CA ALA A 43 12.68 6.38 -3.78
C ALA A 43 12.03 7.25 -4.84
N LEU A 44 11.11 6.66 -5.61
CA LEU A 44 10.20 7.38 -6.50
C LEU A 44 8.93 7.71 -5.73
N GLU A 45 8.57 8.98 -5.64
CA GLU A 45 7.31 9.41 -5.06
C GLU A 45 6.25 9.59 -6.15
N ILE A 46 5.07 8.99 -5.94
CA ILE A 46 3.89 9.20 -6.76
C ILE A 46 2.80 9.78 -5.87
N GLY A 47 2.48 11.05 -6.08
CA GLY A 47 1.42 11.74 -5.35
C GLY A 47 0.02 11.44 -5.90
N LYS A 48 -1.01 11.81 -5.13
CA LYS A 48 -2.43 11.60 -5.49
C LYS A 48 -2.78 12.12 -6.88
N SER A 49 -2.42 13.35 -7.20
CA SER A 49 -2.76 13.98 -8.48
C SER A 49 -2.14 13.25 -9.67
N SER A 50 -0.89 12.80 -9.55
CA SER A 50 -0.22 12.01 -10.59
C SER A 50 -0.88 10.65 -10.75
N PHE A 51 -1.24 9.99 -9.65
CA PHE A 51 -1.89 8.70 -9.68
C PHE A 51 -3.32 8.77 -10.25
N GLU A 52 -4.09 9.77 -9.84
CA GLU A 52 -5.44 10.07 -10.36
C GLU A 52 -5.42 10.32 -11.87
N ALA A 53 -4.45 11.10 -12.36
CA ALA A 53 -4.28 11.32 -13.80
C ALA A 53 -3.96 10.01 -14.56
N ILE A 54 -3.17 9.10 -13.97
CA ILE A 54 -2.87 7.80 -14.59
C ILE A 54 -4.15 6.95 -14.66
N LEU A 55 -4.90 6.85 -13.58
CA LEU A 55 -6.14 6.07 -13.53
C LEU A 55 -7.21 6.61 -14.48
N HIS A 56 -7.36 7.93 -14.57
CA HIS A 56 -8.32 8.57 -15.49
C HIS A 56 -7.98 8.30 -16.96
N ASN A 57 -6.70 8.34 -17.31
CA ASN A 57 -6.25 8.13 -18.70
C ASN A 57 -6.23 6.64 -19.09
N HIS A 58 -6.15 5.75 -18.10
CA HIS A 58 -6.03 4.31 -18.30
C HIS A 58 -6.90 3.52 -17.31
N PRO A 59 -8.25 3.57 -17.44
CA PRO A 59 -9.17 2.91 -16.50
C PRO A 59 -8.92 1.41 -16.34
N GLU A 60 -8.44 0.74 -17.39
CA GLU A 60 -8.06 -0.67 -17.41
C GLU A 60 -6.94 -1.01 -16.43
N LEU A 61 -6.06 -0.04 -16.09
CA LEU A 61 -4.98 -0.25 -15.13
C LEU A 61 -5.48 -0.35 -13.69
N THR A 62 -6.67 0.16 -13.39
CA THR A 62 -7.23 0.15 -12.02
C THR A 62 -7.24 -1.26 -11.42
N ASN A 63 -7.73 -2.25 -12.18
CA ASN A 63 -7.84 -3.63 -11.71
C ASN A 63 -6.44 -4.27 -11.59
N ALA A 64 -5.55 -4.02 -12.56
CA ALA A 64 -4.20 -4.58 -12.55
C ALA A 64 -3.36 -4.05 -11.37
N ILE A 65 -3.46 -2.75 -11.09
CA ILE A 65 -2.76 -2.12 -9.96
C ILE A 65 -3.34 -2.61 -8.63
N SER A 66 -4.67 -2.68 -8.51
CA SER A 66 -5.33 -3.19 -7.29
C SER A 66 -4.87 -4.61 -6.95
N HIS A 67 -4.84 -5.50 -7.95
CA HIS A 67 -4.42 -6.89 -7.76
C HIS A 67 -2.93 -7.00 -7.36
N GLN A 68 -2.04 -6.23 -8.00
CA GLN A 68 -0.62 -6.22 -7.63
C GLN A 68 -0.39 -5.75 -6.19
N ILE A 69 -1.18 -4.78 -5.73
CA ILE A 69 -1.10 -4.25 -4.37
C ILE A 69 -1.61 -5.26 -3.36
N MET A 70 -2.72 -5.94 -3.65
CA MET A 70 -3.24 -7.02 -2.80
C MET A 70 -2.25 -8.18 -2.65
N GLN A 71 -1.62 -8.61 -3.74
CA GLN A 71 -0.59 -9.67 -3.68
C GLN A 71 0.60 -9.26 -2.81
N ARG A 72 1.02 -7.99 -2.92
CA ARG A 72 2.12 -7.44 -2.13
C ARG A 72 1.74 -7.32 -0.64
N ARG A 73 0.51 -6.94 -0.33
CA ARG A 73 -0.03 -6.89 1.04
C ARG A 73 -0.01 -8.27 1.69
N ALA A 74 -0.47 -9.30 0.99
CA ALA A 74 -0.45 -10.67 1.48
C ALA A 74 0.98 -11.20 1.75
N GLN A 75 1.98 -10.73 1.01
CA GLN A 75 3.38 -11.08 1.24
C GLN A 75 3.97 -10.40 2.48
N LEU A 76 3.50 -9.20 2.84
CA LEU A 76 3.94 -8.47 4.03
C LEU A 76 3.18 -8.94 5.29
N GLU A 77 1.92 -9.31 5.15
CA GLU A 77 1.04 -9.79 6.23
C GLU A 77 1.08 -11.32 6.38
N SER A 78 2.24 -11.98 6.28
CA SER A 78 2.35 -13.46 6.30
C SER A 78 1.95 -14.17 7.63
N LEU A 79 0.97 -13.63 8.37
CA LEU A 79 0.30 -14.19 9.53
C LEU A 79 -1.25 -14.25 9.41
N HIS A 80 -1.93 -13.76 8.37
CA HIS A 80 -3.39 -13.92 8.22
C HIS A 80 -3.81 -14.25 6.78
N VAL A 81 -4.27 -15.49 6.55
CA VAL A 81 -4.51 -16.05 5.20
C VAL A 81 -6.00 -16.10 4.80
N GLU A 82 -6.96 -15.75 5.66
CA GLU A 82 -8.35 -16.22 5.44
C GLU A 82 -9.36 -15.23 4.80
N GLU A 83 -9.03 -13.97 4.45
CA GLU A 83 -10.02 -12.99 3.93
C GLU A 83 -9.70 -12.33 2.55
N GLN A 84 -8.93 -12.99 1.67
CA GLN A 84 -8.37 -12.32 0.47
C GLN A 84 -9.38 -11.85 -0.61
N GLU A 85 -10.44 -12.63 -0.91
CA GLU A 85 -11.38 -12.28 -2.02
C GLU A 85 -12.33 -11.12 -1.66
N GLN A 86 -12.79 -11.06 -0.40
CA GLN A 86 -13.68 -10.01 0.07
C GLN A 86 -12.93 -8.69 0.31
N GLU A 87 -11.67 -8.77 0.74
CA GLU A 87 -10.78 -7.61 0.82
C GLU A 87 -10.47 -7.02 -0.57
N GLU A 88 -10.24 -7.85 -1.60
CA GLU A 88 -9.95 -7.34 -2.94
C GLU A 88 -11.13 -6.55 -3.53
N LEU A 89 -12.34 -7.10 -3.44
CA LEU A 89 -13.56 -6.42 -3.92
C LEU A 89 -13.84 -5.13 -3.14
N THR A 90 -13.62 -5.13 -1.82
CA THR A 90 -13.78 -3.92 -1.00
C THR A 90 -12.71 -2.88 -1.30
N LEU A 91 -11.47 -3.29 -1.56
CA LEU A 91 -10.38 -2.40 -1.94
C LEU A 91 -10.65 -1.71 -3.28
N ILE A 92 -11.02 -2.47 -4.31
CA ILE A 92 -11.35 -1.93 -5.64
C ILE A 92 -12.49 -0.92 -5.54
N SER A 93 -13.53 -1.23 -4.76
CA SER A 93 -14.65 -0.31 -4.52
C SER A 93 -14.22 0.99 -3.85
N ARG A 94 -13.31 0.92 -2.86
CA ARG A 94 -12.75 2.10 -2.18
C ARG A 94 -11.89 2.95 -3.11
N ILE A 95 -11.04 2.33 -3.93
CA ILE A 95 -10.21 3.02 -4.93
C ILE A 95 -11.11 3.81 -5.88
N LYS A 96 -12.12 3.16 -6.45
CA LYS A 96 -13.08 3.80 -7.36
C LYS A 96 -13.78 5.00 -6.70
N SER A 97 -14.31 4.82 -5.49
CA SER A 97 -14.93 5.89 -4.72
C SER A 97 -13.99 7.06 -4.41
N TYR A 98 -12.74 6.76 -4.02
CA TYR A 98 -11.75 7.78 -3.63
C TYR A 98 -11.26 8.66 -4.80
N PHE A 99 -11.24 8.08 -6.00
CA PHE A 99 -10.87 8.77 -7.25
C PHE A 99 -12.08 9.20 -8.10
N GLY A 100 -13.31 9.00 -7.62
CA GLY A 100 -14.53 9.46 -8.31
C GLY A 100 -14.84 8.72 -9.63
N MET A 101 -14.50 7.43 -9.72
CA MET A 101 -14.77 6.54 -10.86
C MET A 101 -15.92 5.58 -10.59
#